data_AF-A0A8S3Z8P1-F1
#
_entry.id   AF-A0A8S3Z8P1-F1
#
_cell.length_a   1.000
_cell.length_b   1.000
_cell.length_c   1.000
_cell.angle_alpha   90.00
_cell.angle_beta   90.00
_cell.angle_gamma   90.00
#
_symmetry.space_group_name_H-M   'P 1'
#
loop_
_entity.id
_entity.type
_entity.pdbx_description
1 polymer ?
#
loop_
_entity_poly.entity_id
_entity_poly.type
_entity_poly.pdbx_seq_one_letter_code
_entity_poly.pdbx_strand_id
1 'polypeptide(L)'
;MAELWRTVNDFVWAKSFWLPRNVTWDDLKNIGDGIYHPQFSDLLVPVYLSVVVYFVRYFFERYIFGPVGHLLCLKDTVKKAIPNPVLENAFKQKRLPSRETIQDLEKQTDMTARQIERWFRIRRNQGRTPVFKKFVESCWKGLFYFIIFWYGVYIHIDKPWLYETIYAWKGWPHHHVSDDIYWYYMLEGAFYISLLFSLFSDHKRKDFVEMIIHHLATLLLMGMSWVNNFVRIGTLVLLVHDAVDSWLETAKVAKYIGCHKICEKLFFIFMVMWVVTRLIIFPF
;
A
#
# COMPACT_ATOMS: atom_id res chain seq x y z
N MET A 1 -4.10 13.57 -32.61
CA MET A 1 -4.45 12.79 -31.39
C MET A 1 -4.43 11.28 -31.67
N ALA A 2 -5.23 10.76 -32.59
CA ALA A 2 -5.25 9.32 -32.90
C ALA A 2 -3.92 8.78 -33.49
N GLU A 3 -3.25 9.56 -34.35
CA GLU A 3 -1.96 9.18 -34.95
C GLU A 3 -0.83 9.20 -33.93
N LEU A 4 -0.72 10.27 -33.13
CA LEU A 4 0.21 10.35 -31.99
C LEU A 4 0.03 9.16 -31.03
N TRP A 5 -1.21 8.79 -30.72
CA TRP A 5 -1.50 7.63 -29.87
C TRP A 5 -1.00 6.33 -30.49
N ARG A 6 -1.21 6.12 -31.80
CA ARG A 6 -0.69 4.95 -32.51
C ARG A 6 0.83 4.91 -32.52
N THR A 7 1.50 6.01 -32.85
CA THR A 7 2.96 6.09 -32.84
C THR A 7 3.55 5.79 -31.46
N VAL A 8 2.94 6.35 -30.40
CA VAL A 8 3.37 6.07 -29.02
C VAL A 8 3.11 4.61 -28.65
N ASN A 9 1.95 4.06 -29.00
CA ASN A 9 1.61 2.67 -28.73
C ASN A 9 2.57 1.69 -29.44
N ASP A 10 2.86 1.93 -30.72
CA ASP A 10 3.75 1.09 -31.53
C ASP A 10 5.19 1.15 -31.03
N PHE A 11 5.62 2.33 -30.56
CA PHE A 11 6.93 2.50 -29.93
C PHE A 11 7.00 1.80 -28.58
N VAL A 12 6.00 2.01 -27.71
CA VAL A 12 5.96 1.42 -26.37
C VAL A 12 5.87 -0.10 -26.47
N TRP A 13 5.06 -0.66 -27.36
CA TRP A 13 4.87 -2.11 -27.53
C TRP A 13 5.70 -2.72 -28.66
N ALA A 14 6.83 -2.09 -28.99
CA ALA A 14 7.75 -2.60 -29.99
C ALA A 14 8.22 -4.01 -29.63
N LYS A 15 7.96 -4.97 -30.53
CA LYS A 15 8.31 -6.40 -30.35
C LYS A 15 9.79 -6.61 -30.03
N SER A 16 10.66 -5.79 -30.64
CA SER A 16 12.12 -5.86 -30.45
C SER A 16 12.59 -5.51 -29.04
N PHE A 17 11.80 -4.76 -28.28
CA PHE A 17 12.15 -4.38 -26.92
C PHE A 17 11.65 -5.42 -25.91
N TRP A 18 10.44 -5.92 -26.09
CA TRP A 18 9.76 -6.76 -25.10
C TRP A 18 9.83 -8.25 -25.34
N LEU A 19 10.05 -8.71 -26.58
CA LEU A 19 9.95 -10.12 -26.94
C LEU A 19 11.28 -10.66 -27.50
N PRO A 20 11.55 -11.97 -27.35
CA PRO A 20 12.68 -12.61 -28.02
C PRO A 20 12.59 -12.53 -29.54
N ARG A 21 13.72 -12.81 -30.20
CA ARG A 21 13.75 -12.97 -31.66
C ARG A 21 12.77 -14.09 -32.07
N ASN A 22 11.97 -13.83 -33.09
CA ASN A 22 10.98 -14.74 -33.66
C ASN A 22 9.70 -14.96 -32.83
N VAL A 23 9.43 -14.13 -31.81
CA VAL A 23 8.15 -14.14 -31.08
C VAL A 23 7.38 -12.85 -31.35
N THR A 24 6.06 -12.97 -31.46
CA THR A 24 5.14 -11.86 -31.67
C THR A 24 4.04 -11.85 -30.61
N TRP A 25 3.40 -10.69 -30.43
CA TRP A 25 2.23 -10.56 -29.54
C TRP A 25 1.06 -11.48 -29.94
N ASP A 26 0.98 -11.90 -31.20
CA ASP A 26 -0.06 -12.83 -31.66
C ASP A 26 0.15 -14.24 -31.11
N ASP A 27 1.39 -14.62 -30.81
CA ASP A 27 1.74 -15.92 -30.23
C ASP A 27 1.37 -16.04 -28.74
N LEU A 28 1.00 -14.92 -28.10
CA LEU A 28 0.59 -14.85 -26.70
C LEU A 28 -0.93 -14.71 -26.54
N LYS A 29 -1.69 -14.91 -27.61
CA LYS A 29 -3.15 -14.97 -27.55
C LYS A 29 -3.61 -16.35 -27.12
N ASN A 30 -4.64 -16.40 -26.28
CA ASN A 30 -5.26 -17.66 -25.86
C ASN A 30 -6.04 -18.28 -27.03
N ILE A 31 -5.51 -19.36 -27.61
CA ILE A 31 -6.08 -20.04 -28.80
C ILE A 31 -6.73 -21.40 -28.47
N GLY A 32 -6.86 -21.76 -27.18
CA GLY A 32 -7.52 -22.99 -26.74
C GLY A 32 -6.63 -24.22 -26.72
N ASP A 33 -5.30 -24.04 -26.71
CA ASP A 33 -4.27 -25.07 -26.61
C ASP A 33 -4.02 -25.58 -25.18
N GLY A 34 -4.84 -25.15 -24.22
CA GLY A 34 -4.68 -25.45 -22.79
C GLY A 34 -3.62 -24.60 -22.09
N ILE A 35 -2.95 -23.69 -22.81
CA ILE A 35 -2.02 -22.74 -22.23
C ILE A 35 -2.75 -21.40 -22.05
N TYR A 36 -2.74 -20.87 -20.83
CA TYR A 36 -3.27 -19.55 -20.57
C TYR A 36 -2.12 -18.55 -20.51
N HIS A 37 -2.16 -17.59 -21.42
CA HIS A 37 -1.29 -16.42 -21.47
C HIS A 37 -2.02 -15.19 -20.90
N PRO A 38 -1.32 -14.35 -20.12
CA PRO A 38 -1.84 -13.09 -19.60
C PRO A 38 -2.42 -12.21 -20.70
N GLN A 39 -3.64 -11.72 -20.50
CA GLN A 39 -4.29 -10.77 -21.40
C GLN A 39 -4.40 -9.39 -20.75
N PHE A 40 -4.39 -8.34 -21.58
CA PHE A 40 -4.56 -6.97 -21.09
C PHE A 40 -5.93 -6.78 -20.38
N SER A 41 -6.95 -7.51 -20.83
CA SER A 41 -8.29 -7.51 -20.22
C SER A 41 -8.29 -7.98 -18.76
N ASP A 42 -7.35 -8.83 -18.37
CA ASP A 42 -7.29 -9.36 -17.00
C ASP A 42 -6.96 -8.25 -16.00
N LEU A 43 -6.29 -7.18 -16.43
CA LEU A 43 -6.00 -6.02 -15.59
C LEU A 43 -7.27 -5.26 -15.13
N LEU A 44 -8.43 -5.56 -15.71
CA LEU A 44 -9.72 -5.07 -15.20
C LEU A 44 -10.20 -5.87 -13.97
N VAL A 45 -9.80 -7.13 -13.84
CA VAL A 45 -10.16 -7.98 -12.69
C VAL A 45 -9.70 -7.37 -11.35
N PRO A 46 -8.44 -6.95 -11.16
CA PRO A 46 -8.02 -6.33 -9.91
C PRO A 46 -8.74 -4.98 -9.67
N VAL A 47 -9.14 -4.27 -10.72
CA VAL A 47 -9.97 -3.04 -10.57
C VAL A 47 -11.33 -3.38 -9.97
N TYR A 48 -12.05 -4.38 -10.50
CA TYR A 48 -13.34 -4.79 -9.95
C TYR A 48 -13.20 -5.41 -8.55
N LEU A 49 -12.20 -6.27 -8.36
CA LEU A 49 -11.90 -6.86 -7.05
C LEU A 49 -11.53 -5.80 -6.01
N SER A 50 -10.89 -4.69 -6.39
CA SER A 50 -10.54 -3.63 -5.44
C SER A 50 -11.76 -3.03 -4.75
N VAL A 51 -12.90 -2.99 -5.45
CA VAL A 51 -14.18 -2.56 -4.88
C VAL A 51 -14.66 -3.56 -3.84
N VAL A 52 -14.56 -4.86 -4.14
CA VAL A 52 -14.88 -5.94 -3.19
C VAL A 52 -13.98 -5.86 -1.96
N VAL A 53 -12.66 -5.75 -2.16
CA VAL A 53 -11.67 -5.59 -1.09
C VAL A 53 -11.96 -4.36 -0.24
N TYR A 54 -12.40 -3.25 -0.86
CA TYR A 54 -12.80 -2.05 -0.13
C TYR A 54 -14.03 -2.28 0.77
N PHE A 55 -15.05 -3.02 0.30
CA PHE A 55 -16.20 -3.37 1.13
C PHE A 55 -15.84 -4.35 2.26
N VAL A 56 -14.99 -5.34 1.97
CA VAL A 56 -14.47 -6.27 2.99
C VAL A 56 -13.68 -5.48 4.03
N ARG A 57 -12.81 -4.57 3.60
CA ARG A 57 -12.10 -3.63 4.49
C ARG A 57 -13.07 -2.89 5.39
N TYR A 58 -14.07 -2.23 4.81
CA TYR A 58 -15.06 -1.47 5.57
C TYR A 58 -15.74 -2.34 6.63
N PHE A 59 -16.12 -3.57 6.28
CA PHE A 59 -16.71 -4.52 7.21
C PHE A 59 -15.76 -4.86 8.37
N PHE A 60 -14.51 -5.25 8.07
CA PHE A 60 -13.53 -5.59 9.10
C PHE A 60 -13.18 -4.42 10.00
N GLU A 61 -12.98 -3.23 9.42
CA GLU A 61 -12.70 -2.01 10.17
C GLU A 61 -13.86 -1.65 11.12
N ARG A 62 -15.11 -1.78 10.65
CA ARG A 62 -16.29 -1.39 11.42
C ARG A 62 -16.70 -2.41 12.48
N TYR A 63 -16.68 -3.70 12.15
CA TYR A 63 -17.31 -4.74 12.97
C TYR A 63 -16.32 -5.63 13.71
N ILE A 64 -15.03 -5.61 13.35
CA ILE A 64 -13.99 -6.43 14.00
C ILE A 64 -12.97 -5.54 14.68
N PHE A 65 -12.22 -4.75 13.92
CA PHE A 65 -11.10 -3.98 14.46
C PHE A 65 -11.52 -2.76 15.27
N GLY A 66 -12.62 -2.09 14.92
CA GLY A 66 -13.20 -1.00 15.71
C GLY A 66 -13.55 -1.44 17.14
N PRO A 67 -14.38 -2.48 17.33
CA PRO A 67 -14.69 -3.04 18.65
C PRO A 67 -13.44 -3.49 19.42
N VAL A 68 -12.49 -4.15 18.77
CA VAL A 68 -11.21 -4.54 19.40
C VAL A 68 -10.44 -3.30 19.88
N GLY A 69 -10.39 -2.24 19.08
CA GLY A 69 -9.75 -0.99 19.47
C GLY A 69 -10.41 -0.34 20.70
N HIS A 70 -11.74 -0.40 20.80
CA HIS A 70 -12.47 0.08 21.98
C HIS A 70 -12.23 -0.77 23.23
N LEU A 71 -12.16 -2.10 23.08
CA LEU A 71 -11.81 -3.01 24.17
C LEU A 71 -10.39 -2.73 24.71
N LEU A 72 -9.48 -2.31 23.83
CA LEU A 72 -8.13 -1.87 24.17
C LEU A 72 -8.06 -0.40 24.65
N CYS A 73 -9.21 0.20 24.97
CA CYS A 73 -9.34 1.57 25.50
C CYS A 73 -8.78 2.68 24.60
N LEU A 74 -8.71 2.45 23.28
CA LEU A 74 -8.29 3.47 22.32
C LEU A 74 -9.39 4.53 22.15
N LYS A 75 -8.98 5.81 22.19
CA LYS A 75 -9.90 6.95 22.01
C LYS A 75 -10.06 7.29 20.55
N ASP A 76 -11.31 7.32 20.09
CA ASP A 76 -11.68 7.68 18.71
C ASP A 76 -11.77 9.21 18.50
N THR A 77 -11.95 9.98 19.58
CA THR A 77 -12.18 11.42 19.48
C THR A 77 -10.91 12.25 19.36
N VAL A 78 -10.83 13.09 18.33
CA VAL A 78 -9.84 14.16 18.21
C VAL A 78 -10.33 15.40 18.96
N LYS A 79 -9.51 15.94 19.88
CA LYS A 79 -9.83 17.19 20.57
C LYS A 79 -9.87 18.35 19.56
N LYS A 80 -11.03 18.99 19.41
CA LYS A 80 -11.19 20.24 18.65
C LYS A 80 -10.82 21.44 19.52
N ALA A 81 -10.20 22.44 18.90
CA ALA A 81 -9.86 23.71 19.52
C ALA A 81 -11.11 24.59 19.49
N ILE A 82 -11.23 25.43 20.50
CA ILE A 82 -12.35 26.35 20.64
C ILE A 82 -12.35 27.30 19.45
N PRO A 83 -13.46 27.51 18.73
CA PRO A 83 -13.49 28.45 17.61
C PRO A 83 -13.07 29.85 18.07
N ASN A 84 -11.99 30.39 17.48
CA ASN A 84 -11.54 31.76 17.73
C ASN A 84 -10.97 32.33 16.39
N PRO A 85 -11.66 33.30 15.77
CA PRO A 85 -11.25 33.86 14.48
C PRO A 85 -9.86 34.50 14.49
N VAL A 86 -9.49 35.18 15.59
CA VAL A 86 -8.18 35.84 15.74
C VAL A 86 -7.06 34.80 15.75
N LEU A 87 -7.22 33.75 16.56
CA LEU A 87 -6.25 32.65 16.64
C LEU A 87 -6.16 31.83 15.34
N GLU A 88 -7.27 31.64 14.63
CA GLU A 88 -7.26 30.98 13.30
C GLU A 88 -6.52 31.80 12.25
N ASN A 89 -6.70 33.12 12.23
CA ASN A 89 -5.97 34.00 11.31
C ASN A 89 -4.46 33.96 11.60
N ALA A 90 -4.07 34.03 12.87
CA ALA A 90 -2.68 33.88 13.28
C ALA A 90 -2.12 32.48 12.93
N PHE A 91 -2.92 31.42 13.09
CA PHE A 91 -2.54 30.05 12.74
C PHE A 91 -2.26 29.86 11.25
N LYS A 92 -3.05 30.52 10.39
CA LYS A 92 -2.86 30.51 8.93
C LYS A 92 -1.52 31.14 8.53
N GLN A 93 -1.12 32.22 9.22
CA GLN A 93 0.17 32.87 8.99
C GLN A 93 1.33 32.00 9.49
N LYS A 94 1.27 31.55 10.75
CA LYS A 94 2.34 30.75 11.35
C LYS A 94 1.78 29.70 12.32
N ARG A 95 1.94 28.42 11.98
CA ARG A 95 1.47 27.29 12.80
C ARG A 95 2.16 27.18 14.17
N LEU A 96 3.37 27.75 14.30
CA LEU A 96 4.20 27.80 15.50
C LEU A 96 4.53 29.28 15.79
N PRO A 97 3.70 29.97 16.59
CA PRO A 97 3.89 31.39 16.89
C PRO A 97 5.13 31.62 17.76
N SER A 98 5.77 32.79 17.64
CA SER A 98 6.83 33.22 18.56
C SER A 98 6.23 33.71 19.89
N ARG A 99 7.07 33.89 20.91
CA ARG A 99 6.63 34.43 22.20
C ARG A 99 5.99 35.82 22.07
N GLU A 100 6.56 36.67 21.22
CA GLU A 100 6.01 38.00 20.91
C GLU A 100 4.60 37.90 20.31
N THR A 101 4.40 37.05 19.31
CA THR A 101 3.07 36.83 18.71
C THR A 101 2.07 36.32 19.74
N ILE A 102 2.48 35.47 20.69
CA ILE A 102 1.58 34.99 21.76
C ILE A 102 1.16 36.15 22.67
N GLN A 103 2.08 37.05 23.03
CA GLN A 103 1.78 38.23 23.84
C GLN A 103 0.85 39.21 23.12
N ASP A 104 1.02 39.39 21.82
CA ASP A 104 0.12 40.24 21.04
C ASP A 104 -1.30 39.63 20.92
N LEU A 105 -1.39 38.31 20.78
CA LEU A 105 -2.67 37.59 20.78
C LEU A 105 -3.36 37.62 22.14
N GLU A 106 -2.61 37.65 23.24
CA GLU A 106 -3.14 37.82 24.59
C GLU A 106 -3.77 39.21 24.80
N LYS A 107 -3.28 40.25 24.11
CA LYS A 107 -3.91 41.58 24.12
C LYS A 107 -5.19 41.63 23.27
N GLN A 108 -5.28 40.80 22.23
CA GLN A 108 -6.40 40.79 21.27
C GLN A 108 -7.50 39.79 21.65
N THR A 109 -7.29 38.96 22.67
CA THR A 109 -8.22 37.90 23.08
C THR A 109 -8.32 37.84 24.60
N ASP A 110 -9.47 37.44 25.14
CA ASP A 110 -9.63 37.20 26.59
C ASP A 110 -8.95 35.89 27.06
N MET A 111 -7.87 35.48 26.40
CA MET A 111 -7.16 34.22 26.65
C MET A 111 -5.74 34.48 27.14
N THR A 112 -5.36 33.80 28.21
CA THR A 112 -3.98 33.81 28.71
C THR A 112 -3.01 33.20 27.69
N ALA A 113 -1.73 33.57 27.76
CA ALA A 113 -0.66 32.98 26.95
C ALA A 113 -0.67 31.44 26.95
N ARG A 114 -0.90 30.80 28.11
CA ARG A 114 -1.00 29.33 28.23
C ARG A 114 -2.21 28.76 27.49
N GLN A 115 -3.35 29.43 27.53
CA GLN A 115 -4.55 29.01 26.79
C GLN A 115 -4.33 29.15 25.28
N ILE A 116 -3.66 30.20 24.84
CA ILE A 116 -3.27 30.41 23.44
C ILE A 116 -2.30 29.32 22.97
N GLU A 117 -1.23 29.05 23.72
CA GLU A 117 -0.29 27.96 23.41
C GLU A 117 -0.99 26.60 23.32
N ARG A 118 -1.88 26.32 24.28
CA ARG A 118 -2.69 25.11 24.31
C ARG A 118 -3.62 25.04 23.10
N TRP A 119 -4.24 26.16 22.71
CA TRP A 119 -5.09 26.27 21.54
C TRP A 119 -4.31 25.92 20.27
N PHE A 120 -3.14 26.55 20.06
CA PHE A 120 -2.27 26.28 18.91
C PHE A 120 -1.83 24.81 18.88
N ARG A 121 -1.49 24.22 20.04
CA ARG A 121 -1.14 22.80 20.14
C ARG A 121 -2.31 21.89 19.76
N ILE A 122 -3.51 22.15 20.26
CA ILE A 122 -4.72 21.37 19.93
C ILE A 122 -5.03 21.54 18.45
N ARG A 123 -4.96 22.76 17.91
CA ARG A 123 -5.23 23.06 16.50
C ARG A 123 -4.27 22.38 15.54
N ARG A 124 -2.97 22.32 15.85
CA ARG A 124 -1.99 21.52 15.10
C ARG A 124 -2.30 20.02 15.15
N ASN A 125 -2.76 19.52 16.29
CA ASN A 125 -3.07 18.11 16.46
C ASN A 125 -4.41 17.69 15.85
N GLN A 126 -5.35 18.61 15.64
CA GLN A 126 -6.61 18.32 14.93
C GLN A 126 -6.41 17.84 13.51
N GLY A 127 -5.39 18.34 12.82
CA GLY A 127 -5.08 17.92 11.45
C GLY A 127 -4.35 16.58 11.36
N ARG A 128 -4.08 15.90 12.49
CA ARG A 128 -3.40 14.60 12.50
C ARG A 128 -4.42 13.48 12.48
N THR A 129 -4.14 12.41 11.73
CA THR A 129 -4.93 11.19 11.78
C THR A 129 -4.98 10.64 13.21
N PRO A 130 -6.17 10.35 13.76
CA PRO A 130 -6.33 9.80 15.10
C PRO A 130 -5.57 8.46 15.25
N VAL A 131 -5.12 8.17 16.47
CA VAL A 131 -4.45 6.88 16.76
C VAL A 131 -5.39 5.71 16.51
N PHE A 132 -6.67 5.84 16.87
CA PHE A 132 -7.70 4.84 16.61
C PHE A 132 -7.80 4.47 15.13
N LYS A 133 -7.90 5.47 14.24
CA LYS A 133 -7.94 5.22 12.79
C LYS A 133 -6.67 4.52 12.28
N LYS A 134 -5.48 4.94 12.74
CA LYS A 134 -4.22 4.28 12.38
C LYS A 134 -4.16 2.82 12.85
N PHE A 135 -4.68 2.54 14.05
CA PHE A 135 -4.76 1.19 14.59
C PHE A 135 -5.63 0.30 13.71
N VAL A 136 -6.85 0.75 13.39
CA VAL A 136 -7.78 0.00 12.55
C VAL A 136 -7.21 -0.26 11.16
N GLU A 137 -6.63 0.76 10.53
CA GLU A 137 -5.96 0.63 9.22
C GLU A 137 -4.79 -0.36 9.27
N SER A 138 -3.98 -0.34 10.33
CA SER A 138 -2.82 -1.24 10.47
C SER A 138 -3.25 -2.68 10.74
N CYS A 139 -4.36 -2.90 11.47
CA CYS A 139 -4.93 -4.22 11.66
C CYS A 139 -5.42 -4.81 10.33
N TRP A 140 -6.12 -4.02 9.51
CA TRP A 140 -6.58 -4.45 8.19
C TRP A 140 -5.42 -4.83 7.27
N LYS A 141 -4.42 -3.95 7.15
CA LYS A 141 -3.23 -4.21 6.35
C LYS A 141 -2.48 -5.44 6.86
N GLY A 142 -2.23 -5.52 8.16
CA GLY A 142 -1.53 -6.64 8.77
C GLY A 142 -2.23 -7.97 8.53
N LEU A 143 -3.56 -8.02 8.63
CA LEU A 143 -4.35 -9.21 8.32
C LEU A 143 -4.24 -9.60 6.85
N PHE A 144 -4.41 -8.64 5.93
CA PHE A 144 -4.29 -8.92 4.49
C PHE A 144 -2.89 -9.44 4.14
N TYR A 145 -1.84 -8.73 4.55
CA TYR A 145 -0.45 -9.13 4.29
C TYR A 145 -0.10 -10.49 4.88
N PHE A 146 -0.63 -10.81 6.07
CA PHE A 146 -0.44 -12.12 6.65
C PHE A 146 -1.08 -13.23 5.80
N ILE A 147 -2.34 -13.06 5.40
CA ILE A 147 -3.07 -14.05 4.59
C ILE A 147 -2.40 -14.22 3.22
N ILE A 148 -2.12 -13.11 2.53
CA ILE A 148 -1.64 -13.14 1.15
C ILE A 148 -0.21 -13.69 1.08
N PHE A 149 0.65 -13.38 2.06
CA PHE A 149 1.99 -13.96 2.14
C PHE A 149 1.94 -15.48 2.30
N TRP A 150 1.12 -16.00 3.23
CA TRP A 150 1.01 -17.46 3.42
C TRP A 150 0.35 -18.16 2.25
N TYR A 151 -0.62 -17.51 1.58
CA TYR A 151 -1.16 -17.98 0.32
C TYR A 151 -0.06 -18.04 -0.76
N GLY A 152 0.77 -17.00 -0.87
CA GLY A 152 1.95 -16.96 -1.74
C GLY A 152 2.94 -18.10 -1.46
N VAL A 153 3.26 -18.37 -0.20
CA VAL A 153 4.11 -19.52 0.18
C VAL A 153 3.47 -20.84 -0.27
N TYR A 154 2.18 -21.02 -0.01
CA TYR A 154 1.45 -22.25 -0.32
C TYR A 154 1.46 -22.56 -1.83
N ILE A 155 1.19 -21.58 -2.69
CA ILE A 155 1.12 -21.81 -4.14
C ILE A 155 2.49 -21.96 -4.81
N HIS A 156 3.59 -21.54 -4.14
CA HIS A 156 4.94 -21.62 -4.68
C HIS A 156 5.70 -22.88 -4.24
N ILE A 157 5.24 -23.58 -3.20
CA ILE A 157 5.99 -24.70 -2.61
C ILE A 157 6.22 -25.86 -3.60
N ASP A 158 5.33 -26.04 -4.57
CA ASP A 158 5.40 -27.05 -5.63
C ASP A 158 6.03 -26.52 -6.92
N LYS A 159 6.43 -25.24 -6.96
CA LYS A 159 6.89 -24.58 -8.18
C LYS A 159 8.42 -24.57 -8.25
N PRO A 160 9.02 -25.03 -9.37
CA PRO A 160 10.49 -25.16 -9.46
C PRO A 160 11.21 -23.80 -9.40
N TRP A 161 10.58 -22.71 -9.83
CA TRP A 161 11.16 -21.37 -9.79
C TRP A 161 11.29 -20.80 -8.38
N LEU A 162 10.65 -21.39 -7.36
CA LEU A 162 10.89 -21.02 -5.96
C LEU A 162 12.30 -21.42 -5.50
N TYR A 163 12.81 -22.55 -6.01
CA TYR A 163 14.07 -23.13 -5.58
C TYR A 163 15.23 -22.79 -6.53
N GLU A 164 14.93 -22.65 -7.83
CA GLU A 164 15.91 -22.35 -8.86
C GLU A 164 15.40 -21.23 -9.78
N THR A 165 15.95 -20.03 -9.64
CA THR A 165 15.48 -18.81 -10.31
C THR A 165 15.58 -18.87 -11.84
N ILE A 166 16.42 -19.75 -12.40
CA ILE A 166 16.50 -19.98 -13.84
C ILE A 166 15.15 -20.43 -14.45
N TYR A 167 14.32 -21.16 -13.69
CA TYR A 167 12.99 -21.58 -14.14
C TYR A 167 11.99 -20.44 -14.23
N ALA A 168 12.28 -19.28 -13.64
CA ALA A 168 11.51 -18.07 -13.85
C ALA A 168 11.67 -17.52 -15.27
N TRP A 169 12.74 -17.90 -15.98
CA TRP A 169 13.06 -17.43 -17.34
C TRP A 169 12.93 -18.53 -18.39
N LYS A 170 13.17 -19.79 -18.01
CA LYS A 170 13.10 -20.94 -18.93
C LYS A 170 11.71 -21.06 -19.56
N GLY A 171 11.63 -20.96 -20.88
CA GLY A 171 10.38 -21.05 -21.65
C GLY A 171 9.58 -19.75 -21.73
N TRP A 172 10.10 -18.64 -21.19
CA TRP A 172 9.49 -17.33 -21.40
C TRP A 172 9.59 -16.92 -22.89
N PRO A 173 8.57 -16.27 -23.49
CA PRO A 173 7.32 -15.75 -22.91
C PRO A 173 6.12 -16.70 -22.93
N HIS A 174 6.31 -18.00 -23.16
CA HIS A 174 5.21 -18.97 -23.29
C HIS A 174 4.85 -19.66 -21.96
N HIS A 175 4.96 -18.97 -20.84
CA HIS A 175 4.56 -19.55 -19.55
C HIS A 175 3.04 -19.68 -19.47
N HIS A 176 2.57 -20.86 -19.09
CA HIS A 176 1.19 -21.08 -18.65
C HIS A 176 1.00 -20.43 -17.27
N VAL A 177 -0.03 -19.60 -17.14
CA VAL A 177 -0.49 -19.10 -15.85
C VAL A 177 -1.53 -20.06 -15.30
N SER A 178 -1.19 -20.75 -14.21
CA SER A 178 -2.13 -21.57 -13.47
C SER A 178 -3.07 -20.71 -12.63
N ASP A 179 -4.26 -21.22 -12.32
CA ASP A 179 -5.31 -20.48 -11.60
C ASP A 179 -4.85 -19.93 -10.24
N ASP A 180 -4.02 -20.68 -9.52
CA ASP A 180 -3.45 -20.28 -8.23
C ASP A 180 -2.58 -19.01 -8.35
N ILE A 181 -1.69 -18.98 -9.35
CA ILE A 181 -0.84 -17.84 -9.70
C ILE A 181 -1.67 -16.67 -10.21
N TYR A 182 -2.68 -16.95 -11.04
CA TYR A 182 -3.60 -15.94 -11.55
C TYR A 182 -4.26 -15.20 -10.38
N TRP A 183 -4.93 -15.92 -9.49
CA TRP A 183 -5.65 -15.32 -8.37
C TRP A 183 -4.72 -14.63 -7.38
N TYR A 184 -3.51 -15.15 -7.15
CA TYR A 184 -2.50 -14.45 -6.33
C TYR A 184 -2.18 -13.07 -6.88
N TYR A 185 -1.90 -12.99 -8.18
CA TYR A 185 -1.57 -11.75 -8.85
C TYR A 185 -2.75 -10.76 -8.85
N MET A 186 -3.97 -11.27 -9.11
CA MET A 186 -5.18 -10.44 -9.14
C MET A 186 -5.55 -9.90 -7.75
N LEU A 187 -5.41 -10.71 -6.69
CA LEU A 187 -5.71 -10.29 -5.32
C LEU A 187 -4.70 -9.25 -4.81
N GLU A 188 -3.41 -9.44 -5.09
CA GLU A 188 -2.37 -8.45 -4.79
C GLU A 188 -2.67 -7.12 -5.51
N GLY A 189 -2.91 -7.18 -6.82
CA GLY A 189 -3.25 -6.00 -7.61
C GLY A 189 -4.49 -5.29 -7.09
N ALA A 190 -5.54 -6.05 -6.74
CA ALA A 190 -6.77 -5.51 -6.17
C ALA A 190 -6.54 -4.78 -4.85
N PHE A 191 -5.68 -5.33 -3.99
CA PHE A 191 -5.35 -4.70 -2.72
C PHE A 191 -4.59 -3.40 -2.91
N TYR A 192 -3.56 -3.35 -3.75
CA TYR A 192 -2.83 -2.10 -4.04
C TYR A 192 -3.73 -1.03 -4.68
N ILE A 193 -4.64 -1.40 -5.58
CA ILE A 193 -5.64 -0.49 -6.14
C ILE A 193 -6.58 0.02 -5.03
N SER A 194 -7.04 -0.87 -4.14
CA SER A 194 -7.92 -0.49 -3.03
C SER A 194 -7.23 0.51 -2.08
N LEU A 195 -5.93 0.36 -1.85
CA LEU A 195 -5.12 1.29 -1.06
C LEU A 195 -5.02 2.65 -1.76
N LEU A 196 -4.77 2.66 -3.07
CA LEU A 196 -4.72 3.89 -3.87
C LEU A 196 -6.04 4.67 -3.79
N PHE A 197 -7.20 4.01 -3.93
CA PHE A 197 -8.49 4.67 -3.79
C PHE A 197 -8.74 5.19 -2.37
N SER A 198 -8.32 4.41 -1.37
CA SER A 198 -8.48 4.80 0.03
C SER A 198 -7.69 6.05 0.40
N LEU A 199 -6.59 6.36 -0.30
CA LEU A 199 -5.84 7.60 -0.10
C LEU A 199 -6.70 8.86 -0.33
N PHE A 200 -7.73 8.80 -1.18
CA PHE A 200 -8.63 9.93 -1.43
C PHE A 200 -9.66 10.13 -0.31
N SER A 201 -10.05 9.05 0.38
CA SER A 201 -10.96 9.11 1.54
C SER A 201 -10.24 9.32 2.87
N ASP A 202 -8.97 8.90 2.95
CA ASP A 202 -8.18 8.96 4.18
C ASP A 202 -7.60 10.36 4.42
N HIS A 203 -7.26 10.64 5.69
CA HIS A 203 -6.66 11.92 6.02
C HIS A 203 -5.29 12.03 5.35
N LYS A 204 -5.10 13.07 4.54
CA LYS A 204 -3.84 13.34 3.85
C LYS A 204 -2.71 13.49 4.86
N ARG A 205 -1.79 12.54 4.84
CA ARG A 205 -0.57 12.55 5.65
C ARG A 205 0.50 13.38 4.94
N LYS A 206 1.66 13.54 5.58
CA LYS A 206 2.76 14.33 5.02
C LYS A 206 3.41 13.64 3.81
N ASP A 207 3.37 12.32 3.79
CA ASP A 207 3.89 11.38 2.80
C ASP A 207 2.86 11.04 1.70
N PHE A 208 1.82 11.87 1.53
CA PHE A 208 0.71 11.57 0.62
C PHE A 208 1.14 11.43 -0.84
N VAL A 209 2.00 12.34 -1.33
CA VAL A 209 2.43 12.37 -2.73
C VAL A 209 3.38 11.20 -3.00
N GLU A 210 4.30 10.95 -2.08
CA GLU A 210 5.25 9.84 -2.13
C GLU A 210 4.50 8.50 -2.17
N MET A 211 3.45 8.34 -1.35
CA MET A 211 2.63 7.12 -1.37
C MET A 211 1.85 6.98 -2.68
N ILE A 212 1.30 8.06 -3.26
CA ILE A 212 0.65 7.97 -4.58
C ILE A 212 1.64 7.51 -5.64
N ILE A 213 2.80 8.16 -5.72
CA ILE A 213 3.85 7.81 -6.70
C ILE A 213 4.27 6.35 -6.53
N HIS A 214 4.47 5.91 -5.28
CA HIS A 214 4.82 4.53 -4.97
C HIS A 214 3.75 3.53 -5.46
N HIS A 215 2.47 3.76 -5.16
CA HIS A 215 1.41 2.84 -5.57
C HIS A 215 1.26 2.82 -7.10
N LEU A 216 1.38 3.97 -7.77
CA LEU A 216 1.38 4.03 -9.24
C LEU A 216 2.56 3.27 -9.84
N ALA A 217 3.75 3.40 -9.26
CA ALA A 217 4.93 2.66 -9.71
C ALA A 217 4.76 1.14 -9.52
N THR A 218 4.29 0.69 -8.35
CA THR A 218 4.05 -0.73 -8.08
C THR A 218 2.98 -1.30 -9.00
N LEU A 219 1.86 -0.61 -9.19
CA LEU A 219 0.79 -1.04 -10.11
C LEU A 219 1.26 -1.09 -11.57
N LEU A 220 2.09 -0.13 -11.98
CA LEU A 220 2.70 -0.13 -13.31
C LEU A 220 3.65 -1.32 -13.49
N LEU A 221 4.53 -1.58 -12.52
CA LEU A 221 5.43 -2.74 -12.53
C LEU A 221 4.66 -4.06 -12.57
N MET A 222 3.62 -4.19 -11.75
CA MET A 222 2.76 -5.37 -11.74
C MET A 222 2.04 -5.56 -13.07
N GLY A 223 1.46 -4.49 -13.64
CA GLY A 223 0.76 -4.52 -14.93
C GLY A 223 1.69 -4.85 -16.09
N MET A 224 2.88 -4.25 -16.14
CA MET A 224 3.90 -4.59 -17.15
C MET A 224 4.40 -6.02 -16.99
N SER A 225 4.61 -6.50 -15.76
CA SER A 225 5.01 -7.88 -15.51
C SER A 225 3.92 -8.87 -15.96
N TRP A 226 2.64 -8.54 -15.76
CA TRP A 226 1.52 -9.34 -16.27
C TRP A 226 1.51 -9.41 -17.80
N VAL A 227 1.46 -8.26 -18.48
CA VAL A 227 1.30 -8.20 -19.95
C VAL A 227 2.49 -8.81 -20.70
N ASN A 228 3.70 -8.74 -20.13
CA ASN A 228 4.89 -9.37 -20.71
C ASN A 228 5.09 -10.84 -20.29
N ASN A 229 4.11 -11.44 -19.60
CA ASN A 229 4.19 -12.78 -19.05
C ASN A 229 5.43 -13.04 -18.17
N PHE A 230 5.85 -12.04 -17.39
CA PHE A 230 6.87 -12.18 -16.36
C PHE A 230 6.27 -12.74 -15.05
N VAL A 231 5.21 -13.53 -15.12
CA VAL A 231 4.42 -13.95 -13.95
C VAL A 231 5.25 -14.77 -12.95
N ARG A 232 6.17 -15.63 -13.42
CA ARG A 232 6.99 -16.46 -12.53
C ARG A 232 7.94 -15.61 -11.70
N ILE A 233 8.69 -14.70 -12.32
CA ILE A 233 9.57 -13.80 -11.57
C ILE A 233 8.75 -12.77 -10.76
N GLY A 234 7.68 -12.24 -11.33
CA GLY A 234 6.82 -11.25 -10.66
C GLY A 234 6.21 -11.78 -9.37
N THR A 235 5.77 -13.04 -9.34
CA THR A 235 5.21 -13.66 -8.14
C THR A 235 6.26 -13.95 -7.05
N LEU A 236 7.49 -14.28 -7.42
CA LEU A 236 8.61 -14.33 -6.47
C LEU A 236 8.92 -12.95 -5.89
N VAL A 237 8.89 -11.91 -6.72
CA VAL A 237 9.06 -10.52 -6.27
C VAL A 237 7.98 -10.16 -5.25
N LEU A 238 6.70 -10.44 -5.53
CA LEU A 238 5.59 -10.23 -4.58
C LEU A 238 5.84 -10.99 -3.27
N LEU A 239 6.10 -12.30 -3.35
CA LEU A 239 6.32 -13.15 -2.17
C LEU A 239 7.43 -12.64 -1.23
N VAL A 240 8.58 -12.28 -1.82
CA VAL A 240 9.72 -11.71 -1.07
C VAL A 240 9.36 -10.31 -0.55
N HIS A 241 8.46 -9.59 -1.24
CA HIS A 241 7.98 -8.29 -0.79
C HIS A 241 7.06 -8.34 0.42
N ASP A 242 6.10 -9.25 0.43
CA ASP A 242 5.05 -9.31 1.45
C ASP A 242 5.52 -9.97 2.76
N ALA A 243 6.62 -10.73 2.71
CA ALA A 243 7.21 -11.43 3.86
C ALA A 243 7.46 -10.56 5.11
N VAL A 244 7.61 -9.25 4.93
CA VAL A 244 7.97 -8.31 5.99
C VAL A 244 6.80 -7.47 6.47
N ASP A 245 5.76 -7.29 5.64
CA ASP A 245 4.77 -6.25 5.86
C ASP A 245 3.83 -6.57 7.03
N SER A 246 3.49 -7.84 7.22
CA SER A 246 2.72 -8.30 8.38
C SER A 246 3.41 -7.98 9.71
N TRP A 247 4.74 -8.12 9.78
CA TRP A 247 5.54 -7.77 10.97
C TRP A 247 5.53 -6.26 11.25
N LEU A 248 5.69 -5.45 10.19
CA LEU A 248 5.68 -3.99 10.31
C LEU A 248 4.32 -3.48 10.80
N GLU A 249 3.23 -3.97 10.22
CA GLU A 249 1.88 -3.57 10.61
C GLU A 249 1.55 -4.03 12.03
N THR A 250 1.97 -5.24 12.43
CA THR A 250 1.81 -5.72 13.81
C THR A 250 2.62 -4.89 14.81
N ALA A 251 3.83 -4.45 14.44
CA ALA A 251 4.62 -3.53 15.27
C ALA A 251 3.92 -2.17 15.45
N LYS A 252 3.31 -1.63 14.38
CA LYS A 252 2.50 -0.40 14.44
C LYS A 252 1.29 -0.58 15.37
N VAL A 253 0.58 -1.71 15.28
CA VAL A 253 -0.53 -2.05 16.19
C VAL A 253 -0.06 -2.04 17.64
N ALA A 254 1.03 -2.75 17.95
CA ALA A 254 1.62 -2.78 19.30
C ALA A 254 2.01 -1.38 19.81
N LYS A 255 2.53 -0.51 18.92
CA LYS A 255 2.84 0.89 19.25
C LYS A 255 1.59 1.69 19.61
N TYR A 256 0.49 1.52 18.88
CA TYR A 256 -0.73 2.29 19.10
C TYR A 256 -1.46 1.94 20.39
N ILE A 257 -1.33 0.69 20.85
CA ILE A 257 -1.89 0.22 22.12
C ILE A 257 -0.94 0.44 23.31
N GLY A 258 0.25 1.01 23.10
CA GLY A 258 1.21 1.32 24.16
C GLY A 258 2.10 0.15 24.60
N CYS A 259 2.12 -0.96 23.87
CA CYS A 259 2.94 -2.13 24.17
C CYS A 259 4.37 -1.98 23.61
N HIS A 260 5.15 -1.06 24.19
CA HIS A 260 6.48 -0.67 23.68
C HIS A 260 7.47 -1.85 23.54
N LYS A 261 7.56 -2.74 24.53
CA LYS A 261 8.46 -3.91 24.47
C LYS A 261 8.12 -4.88 23.33
N ILE A 262 6.83 -5.05 23.03
CA ILE A 262 6.38 -5.91 21.92
C ILE A 262 6.65 -5.22 20.59
N CYS A 263 6.36 -3.92 20.50
CA CYS A 263 6.67 -3.11 19.32
C CYS A 263 8.15 -3.19 18.94
N GLU A 264 9.06 -3.04 19.91
CA GLU A 264 10.51 -3.10 19.66
C GLU A 264 10.95 -4.48 19.15
N LYS A 265 10.45 -5.57 19.77
CA LYS A 265 10.74 -6.94 19.33
C LYS A 265 10.24 -7.21 17.91
N LEU A 266 8.98 -6.86 17.62
CA LEU A 266 8.39 -7.05 16.29
C LEU A 266 9.10 -6.20 15.23
N PHE A 267 9.47 -4.96 15.57
CA PHE A 267 10.21 -4.09 14.67
C PHE A 267 11.61 -4.62 14.39
N PHE A 268 12.28 -5.22 15.40
CA PHE A 268 13.56 -5.90 15.19
C PHE A 268 13.42 -7.10 14.25
N ILE A 269 12.41 -7.95 14.43
CA ILE A 269 12.12 -9.08 13.52
C ILE A 269 11.87 -8.56 12.11
N PHE A 270 11.04 -7.54 11.96
CA PHE A 270 10.79 -6.87 10.68
C PHE A 270 12.10 -6.42 10.01
N MET A 271 12.99 -5.74 10.74
CA MET A 271 14.27 -5.25 10.21
C MET A 271 15.17 -6.38 9.73
N VAL A 272 15.30 -7.46 10.51
CA VAL A 272 16.11 -8.63 10.12
C VAL A 272 15.51 -9.29 8.87
N MET A 273 14.20 -9.53 8.87
CA MET A 273 13.51 -10.11 7.71
C MET A 273 13.66 -9.23 6.47
N TRP A 274 13.53 -7.91 6.60
CA TRP A 274 13.71 -6.96 5.52
C TRP A 274 15.12 -7.00 4.93
N VAL A 275 16.16 -7.07 5.77
CA VAL A 275 17.54 -7.19 5.29
C VAL A 275 17.72 -8.50 4.51
N VAL A 276 17.24 -9.61 5.05
CA VAL A 276 17.35 -10.92 4.39
C VAL A 276 16.59 -10.92 3.06
N THR A 277 15.33 -10.50 3.05
CA THR A 277 14.50 -10.57 1.84
C THR A 277 14.99 -9.59 0.78
N ARG A 278 15.38 -8.35 1.13
CA ARG A 278 15.75 -7.31 0.16
C ARG A 278 17.20 -7.32 -0.28
N LEU A 279 18.14 -7.66 0.61
CA LEU A 279 19.57 -7.53 0.31
C LEU A 279 20.25 -8.88 0.07
N ILE A 280 19.64 -9.99 0.50
CA ILE A 280 20.22 -11.33 0.35
C ILE A 280 19.43 -12.18 -0.63
N ILE A 281 18.10 -12.23 -0.53
CA ILE A 281 17.28 -13.07 -1.41
C ILE A 281 17.00 -12.37 -2.74
N PHE A 282 16.42 -11.16 -2.71
CA PHE A 282 15.97 -10.46 -3.91
C PHE A 282 17.03 -10.25 -5.02
N PRO A 283 18.34 -10.03 -4.72
CA PRO A 283 19.34 -9.85 -5.77
C PRO A 283 19.77 -11.12 -6.53
N PHE A 284 19.41 -12.31 -6.07
CA PHE A 284 19.88 -13.61 -6.60
C PHE A 284 18.71 -14.51 -7.03
#